data_AF-A0A2K2CQG5-F1
#
_entry.id   AF-A0A2K2CQG5-F1
#
_cell.length_a   1.000
_cell.length_b   1.000
_cell.length_c   1.000
_cell.angle_alpha   90.00
_cell.angle_beta   90.00
_cell.angle_gamma   90.00
#
_symmetry.space_group_name_H-M   'P 1'
#
loop_
_entity.id
_entity.type
_entity.pdbx_description
1 polymer ?
#
loop_
_entity_poly.entity_id
_entity_poly.type
_entity_poly.pdbx_seq_one_letter_code
_entity_poly.pdbx_strand_id
1 'polypeptide(L)'
;QETIDHLLLGCVTAREVWFQLLNAWNKVDWLPTINSELAEWWSLLNVVGKQRQELATVVTLTTWCIWKQRNKVVFEGEVGTANKIL
;
A
#
# COMPACT_ATOMS: atom_id res chain seq x y z
N GLN A 1 -2.67 11.26 -13.50
CA GLN A 1 -1.79 10.37 -14.28
C GLN A 1 -1.65 9.08 -13.49
N GLU A 2 -1.90 7.91 -14.08
CA GLU A 2 -1.72 6.64 -13.38
C GLU A 2 -0.24 6.22 -13.46
N THR A 3 0.53 6.53 -12.44
CA THR A 3 1.91 6.04 -12.25
C THR A 3 1.90 4.85 -11.29
N ILE A 4 2.98 4.05 -11.25
CA ILE A 4 3.10 2.94 -10.29
C ILE A 4 2.91 3.44 -8.85
N ASP A 5 3.50 4.58 -8.50
CA ASP A 5 3.35 5.19 -7.17
C ASP A 5 1.89 5.59 -6.88
N HIS A 6 1.22 6.22 -7.84
CA HIS A 6 -0.19 6.52 -7.70
C HIS A 6 -1.03 5.25 -7.56
N LEU A 7 -0.74 4.19 -8.32
CA LEU A 7 -1.48 2.92 -8.25
C LEU A 7 -1.29 2.20 -6.91
N LEU A 8 -0.07 2.21 -6.36
CA LEU A 8 0.29 1.46 -5.15
C LEU A 8 0.08 2.23 -3.85
N LEU A 9 0.09 3.57 -3.90
CA LEU A 9 0.02 4.42 -2.71
C LEU A 9 -1.10 5.46 -2.79
N GLY A 10 -1.25 6.11 -3.94
CA GLY A 10 -2.05 7.32 -4.07
C GLY A 10 -3.53 7.11 -4.42
N CYS A 11 -3.89 6.00 -5.06
CA CYS A 11 -5.25 5.74 -5.53
C CYS A 11 -6.17 5.44 -4.34
N VAL A 12 -7.48 5.65 -4.53
CA VAL A 12 -8.47 5.51 -3.44
C VAL A 12 -8.41 4.15 -2.74
N THR A 13 -8.33 3.07 -3.52
CA THR A 13 -8.24 1.70 -2.99
C THR A 13 -6.95 1.46 -2.22
N ALA A 14 -5.80 1.92 -2.76
CA ALA A 14 -4.51 1.77 -2.10
C ALA A 14 -4.50 2.52 -0.76
N ARG A 15 -4.99 3.76 -0.74
CA ARG A 15 -5.06 4.58 0.48
C ARG A 15 -5.94 3.95 1.55
N GLU A 16 -7.05 3.32 1.17
CA GLU A 16 -7.92 2.61 2.10
C GLU A 16 -7.22 1.39 2.71
N VAL A 17 -6.53 0.58 1.90
CA VAL A 17 -5.75 -0.57 2.39
C VAL A 17 -4.65 -0.12 3.34
N TRP A 18 -3.88 0.91 2.98
CA TRP A 18 -2.83 1.47 3.84
C TRP A 18 -3.41 2.06 5.13
N PHE A 19 -4.55 2.74 5.06
CA PHE A 19 -5.25 3.26 6.24
C PHE A 19 -5.64 2.13 7.19
N GLN A 20 -6.31 1.08 6.70
CA GLN A 20 -6.72 -0.03 7.55
C GLN A 20 -5.52 -0.73 8.20
N LEU A 21 -4.48 -1.03 7.42
CA LEU A 21 -3.26 -1.66 7.91
C LEU A 21 -2.54 -0.81 8.97
N LEU A 22 -2.28 0.45 8.68
CA LEU A 22 -1.52 1.33 9.57
C LEU A 22 -2.33 1.76 10.79
N ASN A 23 -3.66 1.91 10.65
CA ASN A 23 -4.54 2.16 11.79
C ASN A 23 -4.56 0.97 12.76
N ALA A 24 -4.56 -0.27 12.27
CA ALA A 24 -4.46 -1.45 13.12
C ALA A 24 -3.13 -1.51 13.92
N TRP A 25 -2.09 -0.82 13.44
CA TRP A 25 -0.80 -0.70 14.12
C TRP A 25 -0.65 0.60 14.95
N ASN A 26 -1.67 1.45 15.02
CA ASN A 26 -1.59 2.80 15.57
C ASN A 26 -0.46 3.64 14.94
N LYS A 27 -0.26 3.50 13.62
CA LYS A 27 0.77 4.17 12.80
C LYS A 27 0.16 5.01 11.66
N VAL A 28 -0.99 5.63 11.89
CA VAL A 28 -1.68 6.46 10.89
C VAL A 28 -0.80 7.62 10.39
N ASP A 29 0.15 8.07 11.22
CA ASP A 29 1.18 9.06 10.87
C ASP A 29 2.13 8.60 9.75
N TRP A 30 2.18 7.29 9.45
CA TRP A 30 2.99 6.72 8.38
C TRP A 30 2.26 6.66 7.02
N LEU A 31 1.04 7.19 6.93
CA LEU A 31 0.27 7.11 5.69
C LEU A 31 0.97 7.84 4.54
N PRO A 32 1.07 7.21 3.36
CA PRO A 32 1.51 7.92 2.16
C PRO A 32 0.46 8.96 1.74
N THR A 33 0.95 10.03 1.13
CA THR A 33 0.09 11.06 0.51
C THR A 33 -0.24 10.68 -0.94
N ILE A 34 -1.17 11.41 -1.56
CA ILE A 34 -1.56 11.18 -2.96
C ILE A 34 -0.41 11.32 -3.96
N ASN A 35 0.60 12.12 -3.60
CA ASN A 35 1.78 12.42 -4.42
C ASN A 35 3.04 11.71 -3.90
N SER A 36 2.92 10.80 -2.94
CA SER A 36 4.08 10.09 -2.40
C SER A 36 4.66 9.12 -3.41
N GLU A 37 5.98 9.12 -3.53
CA GLU A 37 6.73 8.10 -4.25
C GLU A 37 7.10 6.95 -3.32
N LEU A 38 7.07 5.71 -3.81
CA LEU A 38 7.28 4.51 -2.99
C LEU A 38 8.65 4.47 -2.32
N ALA A 39 9.70 4.83 -3.08
CA ALA A 39 11.06 4.85 -2.56
C ALA A 39 11.26 5.93 -1.48
N GLU A 40 10.69 7.12 -1.69
CA GLU A 40 10.76 8.22 -0.73
C GLU A 40 9.98 7.88 0.55
N TRP A 41 8.72 7.49 0.41
CA TRP A 41 7.87 7.09 1.54
C TRP A 41 8.50 5.96 2.37
N TRP A 42 9.03 4.92 1.73
CA TRP A 42 9.73 3.83 2.40
C TRP A 42 10.95 4.28 3.22
N SER A 43 11.64 5.30 2.72
CA SER A 43 12.84 5.87 3.37
C SER A 43 12.50 6.71 4.60
N LEU A 44 11.29 7.29 4.66
CA LEU A 44 10.79 8.06 5.81
C LEU A 44 10.37 7.19 7.01
N LEU A 45 10.10 5.90 6.79
CA LEU A 45 9.72 4.97 7.85
C LEU A 45 10.93 4.59 8.71
N ASN A 46 11.13 5.33 9.80
CA ASN A 46 12.23 5.15 10.75
C ASN A 46 12.04 3.90 11.63
N VAL A 47 12.31 2.72 11.06
CA VAL A 47 12.29 1.42 11.74
C VAL A 47 13.64 0.73 11.54
N VAL A 48 14.19 0.14 12.59
CA VAL A 48 15.53 -0.47 12.58
C VAL A 48 15.50 -1.93 13.04
N GLY A 49 16.57 -2.67 12.71
CA GLY A 49 16.75 -4.06 13.13
C GLY A 49 15.69 -5.01 12.57
N LYS A 50 15.29 -6.01 13.37
CA LYS A 50 14.33 -7.05 12.96
C LYS A 50 12.99 -6.48 12.48
N GLN A 51 12.51 -5.43 13.13
CA GLN A 51 11.25 -4.78 12.78
C GLN A 51 11.28 -4.17 11.37
N ARG A 52 12.46 -3.74 10.87
CA ARG A 52 12.60 -3.23 9.49
C ARG A 52 12.40 -4.33 8.46
N GLN A 53 12.85 -5.55 8.76
CA GLN A 53 12.64 -6.72 7.89
C GLN A 53 11.17 -7.12 7.88
N GLU A 54 10.54 -7.20 9.06
CA GLU A 54 9.10 -7.49 9.18
C GLU A 54 8.26 -6.44 8.42
N LEU A 55 8.58 -5.15 8.60
CA LEU A 55 7.94 -4.07 7.86
C LEU A 55 8.17 -4.19 6.34
N ALA A 56 9.37 -4.55 5.90
CA ALA A 56 9.67 -4.76 4.49
C ALA A 56 8.82 -5.88 3.88
N THR A 57 8.65 -6.98 4.62
CA THR A 57 7.76 -8.08 4.21
C THR A 57 6.33 -7.59 4.07
N VAL A 58 5.80 -6.89 5.07
CA VAL A 58 4.42 -6.38 5.00
C VAL A 58 4.26 -5.40 3.85
N VAL A 59 5.15 -4.42 3.69
CA VAL A 59 5.07 -3.45 2.59
C VAL A 59 5.12 -4.13 1.23
N THR A 60 6.00 -5.12 1.05
CA THR A 60 6.08 -5.91 -0.18
C THR A 60 4.80 -6.69 -0.44
N LEU A 61 4.23 -7.34 0.57
CA LEU A 61 3.00 -8.11 0.42
C LEU A 61 1.80 -7.21 0.12
N THR A 62 1.65 -6.09 0.84
CA THR A 62 0.56 -5.13 0.63
C THR A 62 0.62 -4.54 -0.78
N THR A 63 1.79 -4.06 -1.22
CA THR A 63 1.96 -3.55 -2.59
C THR A 63 1.67 -4.62 -3.64
N TRP A 64 2.12 -5.86 -3.44
CA TRP A 64 1.82 -6.99 -4.32
C TRP A 64 0.31 -7.28 -4.39
N CYS A 65 -0.38 -7.34 -3.25
CA CYS A 65 -1.82 -7.61 -3.22
C CYS A 65 -2.64 -6.48 -3.88
N ILE A 66 -2.26 -5.21 -3.68
CA ILE A 66 -2.87 -4.06 -4.38
C ILE A 66 -2.68 -4.22 -5.90
N TRP A 67 -1.45 -4.50 -6.35
CA TRP A 67 -1.15 -4.70 -7.76
C TRP A 67 -1.94 -5.86 -8.36
N LYS A 68 -1.97 -7.01 -7.66
CA LYS A 68 -2.70 -8.20 -8.09
C LYS A 68 -4.20 -7.95 -8.20
N GLN A 69 -4.82 -7.32 -7.20
CA GLN A 69 -6.24 -7.00 -7.22
C GLN A 69 -6.57 -6.05 -8.38
N ARG A 70 -5.74 -5.03 -8.61
CA ARG A 70 -5.93 -4.12 -9.74
C ARG A 70 -5.82 -4.83 -11.09
N ASN A 71 -4.84 -5.70 -11.26
CA ASN A 71 -4.74 -6.48 -12.49
C ASN A 71 -5.93 -7.42 -12.67
N LYS A 72 -6.43 -8.03 -11.59
CA LYS A 72 -7.64 -8.85 -11.65
C LYS A 72 -8.85 -8.05 -12.12
N VAL A 73 -9.03 -6.83 -11.61
CA VAL A 73 -10.11 -5.91 -12.02
C VAL A 73 -9.97 -5.54 -13.50
N VAL A 74 -8.76 -5.17 -13.92
CA VAL A 74 -8.48 -4.69 -15.30
C VAL A 74 -8.57 -5.81 -16.33
N PHE A 75 -8.10 -7.02 -16.02
CA PHE A 75 -7.99 -8.12 -16.98
C PHE A 75 -9.10 -9.18 -16.86
N GLU A 76 -9.78 -9.28 -15.72
CA GLU A 76 -10.83 -10.30 -15.47
C GLU A 76 -12.23 -9.71 -15.22
N GLY A 77 -12.37 -8.37 -15.17
CA GLY A 77 -13.68 -7.71 -15.05
C GLY A 77 -14.33 -7.77 -13.66
N GLU A 78 -13.59 -8.11 -12.61
CA GLU A 78 -14.10 -8.06 -11.24
C GLU A 78 -14.25 -6.61 -10.72
N VAL A 79 -15.27 -6.35 -9.89
CA VAL A 79 -15.38 -5.07 -9.16
C VAL A 79 -14.35 -5.05 -8.02
N GLY A 80 -13.47 -4.05 -8.02
CA GLY A 80 -12.42 -3.88 -7.03
C GLY A 80 -12.94 -3.27 -5.73
N THR A 81 -12.85 -4.01 -4.63
CA THR A 81 -13.17 -3.52 -3.27
C THR A 81 -12.01 -3.81 -2.31
N ALA A 82 -11.66 -2.84 -1.46
CA ALA A 82 -10.54 -2.94 -0.52
C ALA A 82 -10.61 -4.15 0.43
N ASN A 83 -11.83 -4.56 0.81
CA ASN A 83 -12.09 -5.72 1.67
C ASN A 83 -11.63 -7.08 1.12
N LYS A 84 -11.23 -7.18 -0.15
CA LYS A 84 -10.66 -8.43 -0.72
C LYS A 84 -9.13 -8.51 -0.55
N ILE A 85 -8.48 -7.43 -0.13
CA ILE A 85 -7.01 -7.31 -0.09
C ILE A 85 -6.45 -7.64 1.31
N LEU A 86 -7.25 -7.40 2.36
CA LEU A 86 -6.93 -7.66 3.77
C LEU A 86 -7.61 -8.94 4.23
#